data_AF-A0A4U3LH98-F1
#
_entry.id   AF-A0A4U3LH98-F1
#
_cell.length_a   1.000
_cell.length_b   1.000
_cell.length_c   1.000
_cell.angle_alpha   90.00
_cell.angle_beta   90.00
_cell.angle_gamma   90.00
#
_symmetry.space_group_name_H-M   'P 1'
#
loop_
_entity.id
_entity.type
_entity.pdbx_description
1 polymer ?
#
loop_
_entity_poly.entity_id
_entity_poly.type
_entity_poly.pdbx_seq_one_letter_code
_entity_poly.pdbx_strand_id
1 'polypeptide(L)'
;MTATIEQPTKVRRPRATLQLLRITLVLHALLIVAQPIAAGYFLAGNVDAMTDIHATIGGSVWIVAFLQTIVAACYTIAGHGRLWPTITSAALVIAEFVQLTFGYAQNFAVHVPLGTAIVTAVVWMTVWSFRSTARLSRREAKR
;
A
#
# COMPACT_ATOMS: atom_id res chain seq x y z
N MET A 1 -29.72 -43.11 15.57
CA MET A 1 -29.39 -41.68 15.42
C MET A 1 -27.98 -41.56 14.87
N THR A 2 -27.83 -41.44 13.56
CA THR A 2 -26.55 -41.26 12.87
C THR A 2 -26.11 -39.81 13.03
N ALA A 3 -25.08 -39.56 13.84
CA ALA A 3 -24.49 -38.24 13.97
C ALA A 3 -23.79 -37.89 12.65
N THR A 4 -24.35 -36.96 11.89
CA THR A 4 -23.68 -36.31 10.76
C THR A 4 -22.51 -35.50 11.31
N ILE A 5 -21.30 -36.04 11.17
CA ILE A 5 -20.08 -35.28 11.39
C ILE A 5 -20.01 -34.24 10.28
N GLU A 6 -20.37 -32.99 10.56
CA GLU A 6 -20.12 -31.87 9.65
C GLU A 6 -18.62 -31.80 9.36
N GLN A 7 -18.23 -32.21 8.16
CA GLN A 7 -16.86 -32.05 7.66
C GLN A 7 -16.52 -30.55 7.72
N PRO A 8 -15.45 -30.15 8.43
CA PRO A 8 -15.09 -28.74 8.53
C PRO A 8 -14.82 -28.18 7.14
N THR A 9 -15.63 -27.22 6.70
CA THR A 9 -15.46 -26.56 5.41
C THR A 9 -14.04 -25.99 5.30
N LYS A 10 -13.26 -26.49 4.34
CA LYS A 10 -11.86 -26.11 4.15
C LYS A 10 -11.78 -24.63 3.74
N VAL A 11 -11.52 -23.74 4.71
CA VAL A 11 -11.42 -22.30 4.45
C VAL A 11 -10.15 -22.01 3.64
N ARG A 12 -10.31 -21.52 2.41
CA ARG A 12 -9.18 -21.11 1.56
C ARG A 12 -8.55 -19.84 2.14
N ARG A 13 -7.28 -19.92 2.57
CA ARG A 13 -6.52 -18.77 3.08
C ARG A 13 -5.69 -18.11 1.98
N PRO A 14 -5.51 -16.78 1.98
CA PRO A 14 -4.86 -16.03 0.90
C PRO A 14 -3.32 -16.16 0.90
N ARG A 15 -2.73 -17.36 1.01
CA ARG A 15 -1.28 -17.50 1.21
C ARG A 15 -0.44 -16.85 0.09
N ALA A 16 -0.67 -17.24 -1.16
CA ALA A 16 0.09 -16.74 -2.30
C ALA A 16 -0.21 -15.26 -2.60
N THR A 17 -1.50 -14.89 -2.61
CA THR A 17 -1.91 -13.50 -2.90
C THR A 17 -1.49 -12.53 -1.80
N LEU A 18 -1.46 -12.96 -0.52
CA LEU A 18 -0.91 -12.16 0.57
C LEU A 18 0.61 -12.01 0.46
N GLN A 19 1.32 -13.04 -0.01
CA GLN A 19 2.76 -12.93 -0.22
C GLN A 19 3.08 -11.92 -1.32
N LEU A 20 2.33 -11.95 -2.42
CA LEU A 20 2.45 -10.94 -3.48
C LEU A 20 2.14 -9.54 -2.94
N LEU A 21 1.05 -9.39 -2.18
CA LEU A 21 0.69 -8.12 -1.54
C LEU A 21 1.79 -7.59 -0.61
N ARG A 22 2.46 -8.46 0.15
CA ARG A 22 3.59 -8.06 1.00
C ARG A 22 4.77 -7.53 0.21
N ILE A 23 5.16 -8.23 -0.86
CA ILE A 23 6.27 -7.80 -1.71
C ILE A 23 5.96 -6.42 -2.29
N THR A 24 4.76 -6.23 -2.83
CA THR A 24 4.33 -4.93 -3.37
C THR A 24 4.28 -3.85 -2.31
N LEU A 25 3.73 -4.13 -1.12
CA LEU A 25 3.67 -3.18 0.00
C LEU A 25 5.07 -2.79 0.50
N VAL A 26 6.00 -3.74 0.62
CA VAL A 26 7.38 -3.45 1.01
C VAL A 26 8.07 -2.57 -0.03
N LEU A 27 7.94 -2.90 -1.31
CA LEU A 27 8.48 -2.06 -2.39
C LEU A 27 7.91 -0.64 -2.32
N HIS A 28 6.59 -0.52 -2.16
CA HIS A 28 5.92 0.77 -2.04
C HIS A 28 6.42 1.54 -0.80
N ALA A 29 6.52 0.89 0.35
CA ALA A 29 7.02 1.49 1.59
C ALA A 29 8.45 2.01 1.45
N LEU A 30 9.33 1.25 0.80
CA LEU A 30 10.72 1.67 0.56
C LEU A 30 10.76 2.94 -0.30
N LEU A 31 10.00 2.97 -1.40
CA LEU A 31 9.99 4.11 -2.32
C LEU A 31 9.35 5.35 -1.66
N ILE A 32 8.20 5.21 -0.99
CA ILE A 32 7.52 6.35 -0.39
C ILE A 32 8.31 6.95 0.79
N VAL A 33 9.05 6.13 1.55
CA VAL A 33 9.95 6.61 2.63
C VAL A 33 11.20 7.28 2.05
N ALA A 34 11.68 6.86 0.89
CA ALA A 34 12.82 7.50 0.23
C ALA A 34 12.51 8.93 -0.24
N GLN A 35 11.26 9.24 -0.59
CA GLN A 35 10.88 10.59 -1.04
C GLN A 35 11.19 11.72 -0.05
N PRO A 36 10.75 11.68 1.23
CA PRO A 36 11.06 12.73 2.19
C PRO A 36 12.56 12.80 2.52
N ILE A 37 13.30 11.70 2.41
CA ILE A 37 14.77 11.70 2.55
C ILE A 37 15.41 12.49 1.41
N ALA A 38 15.01 12.23 0.16
CA ALA A 38 15.48 12.98 -1.01
C ALA A 38 15.10 14.47 -0.94
N ALA A 39 13.89 14.78 -0.48
CA ALA A 39 13.47 16.16 -0.22
C ALA A 39 14.33 16.83 0.87
N GLY A 40 14.70 16.09 1.92
CA GLY A 40 15.61 16.55 2.96
C GLY A 40 17.01 16.90 2.41
N TYR A 41 17.56 16.07 1.52
CA TYR A 41 18.83 16.38 0.85
C TYR A 41 18.73 17.63 -0.03
N PHE A 42 17.63 17.80 -0.76
CA PHE A 42 17.38 19.03 -1.51
C PHE A 42 17.38 20.26 -0.60
N LEU A 43 16.67 20.21 0.52
CA LEU A 43 16.64 21.29 1.51
C LEU A 43 18.01 21.53 2.17
N ALA A 44 18.87 20.52 2.23
CA ALA A 44 20.26 20.62 2.70
C ALA A 44 21.23 21.18 1.64
N GLY A 45 20.74 21.55 0.45
CA GLY A 45 21.52 22.18 -0.62
C GLY A 45 21.95 21.25 -1.75
N ASN A 46 21.62 19.95 -1.71
CA ASN A 46 21.85 19.03 -2.82
C ASN A 46 20.72 19.13 -3.84
N VAL A 47 20.82 20.10 -4.76
CA VAL A 47 19.78 20.40 -5.76
C VAL A 47 19.45 19.22 -6.67
N ASP A 48 20.44 18.39 -7.01
CA ASP A 48 20.28 17.22 -7.88
C ASP A 48 19.38 16.14 -7.24
N ALA A 49 19.31 16.09 -5.91
CA ALA A 49 18.41 15.18 -5.21
C ALA A 49 16.92 15.42 -5.53
N MET A 50 16.54 16.62 -5.97
CA MET A 50 15.18 16.92 -6.39
C MET A 50 14.84 16.26 -7.74
N THR A 51 15.68 16.45 -8.75
CA THR A 51 15.43 15.95 -10.11
C THR A 51 15.73 14.47 -10.23
N ASP A 52 16.85 14.03 -9.67
CA ASP A 52 17.38 12.71 -9.95
C ASP A 52 16.70 11.65 -9.09
N ILE A 53 16.31 12.04 -7.86
CA ILE A 53 15.79 11.11 -6.86
C ILE A 53 14.32 11.41 -6.55
N HIS A 54 14.01 12.58 -6.00
CA HIS A 54 12.66 12.88 -5.51
C HIS A 54 11.61 12.80 -6.62
N ALA A 55 11.83 13.49 -7.75
CA ALA A 55 10.92 13.48 -8.88
C ALA A 55 10.79 12.10 -9.54
N THR A 56 11.91 11.39 -9.75
CA THR A 56 11.94 10.03 -10.31
C THR A 56 11.15 9.05 -9.45
N ILE A 57 11.37 9.08 -8.13
CA ILE A 57 10.62 8.24 -7.19
C ILE A 57 9.14 8.67 -7.18
N GLY A 58 8.85 9.97 -7.26
CA GLY A 58 7.49 10.53 -7.37
C GLY A 58 6.64 9.82 -8.42
N GLY A 59 7.14 9.75 -9.66
CA GLY A 59 6.44 9.03 -10.75
C GLY A 59 6.37 7.51 -10.52
N SER A 60 7.44 6.91 -9.99
CA SER A 60 7.53 5.47 -9.76
C SER A 60 6.56 4.98 -8.69
N VAL A 61 6.38 5.75 -7.62
CA VAL A 61 5.49 5.41 -6.50
C VAL A 61 4.03 5.31 -6.96
N TRP A 62 3.59 6.25 -7.80
CA TRP A 62 2.22 6.22 -8.34
C TRP A 62 1.94 4.96 -9.19
N ILE A 63 2.91 4.54 -10.01
CA ILE A 63 2.82 3.29 -10.78
C ILE A 63 2.73 2.09 -9.82
N VAL A 64 3.55 2.09 -8.77
CA VAL A 64 3.52 1.03 -7.75
C VAL A 64 2.18 1.01 -7.00
N ALA A 65 1.55 2.15 -6.72
CA ALA A 65 0.22 2.20 -6.12
C ALA A 65 -0.87 1.60 -7.03
N PHE A 66 -0.80 1.78 -8.34
CA PHE A 66 -1.69 1.08 -9.28
C PHE A 66 -1.49 -0.43 -9.23
N LEU A 67 -0.23 -0.89 -9.30
CA LEU A 67 0.09 -2.31 -9.19
C LEU A 67 -0.37 -2.88 -7.84
N GLN A 68 -0.17 -2.13 -6.75
CA GLN A 68 -0.67 -2.49 -5.42
C GLN A 68 -2.19 -2.64 -5.42
N THR A 69 -2.92 -1.76 -6.10
CA THR A 69 -4.38 -1.85 -6.20
C THR A 69 -4.81 -3.13 -6.90
N ILE A 70 -4.15 -3.51 -7.99
CA ILE A 70 -4.41 -4.77 -8.70
C ILE A 70 -4.11 -5.97 -7.80
N VAL A 71 -2.93 -5.99 -7.16
CA VAL A 71 -2.53 -7.07 -6.26
C VAL A 71 -3.46 -7.18 -5.04
N ALA A 72 -3.88 -6.05 -4.48
CA ALA A 72 -4.85 -6.00 -3.39
C ALA A 72 -6.22 -6.51 -3.84
N ALA A 73 -6.66 -6.20 -5.06
CA ALA A 73 -7.88 -6.78 -5.64
C ALA A 73 -7.76 -8.30 -5.80
N CYS A 74 -6.62 -8.82 -6.27
CA CYS A 74 -6.36 -10.27 -6.32
C CYS A 74 -6.39 -10.92 -4.92
N TYR A 75 -5.80 -10.27 -3.92
CA TYR A 75 -5.87 -10.69 -2.51
C TYR A 75 -7.33 -10.80 -2.03
N THR A 76 -8.15 -9.82 -2.39
CA THR A 76 -9.55 -9.72 -1.99
C THR A 76 -10.46 -10.71 -2.71
N ILE A 77 -10.32 -10.84 -4.03
CA ILE A 77 -11.21 -11.63 -4.90
C ILE A 77 -10.76 -13.10 -4.91
N ALA A 78 -9.54 -13.38 -5.35
CA ALA A 78 -9.02 -14.74 -5.50
C ALA A 78 -8.54 -15.35 -4.17
N GLY A 79 -7.98 -14.53 -3.28
CA GLY A 79 -7.54 -14.95 -1.95
C GLY A 79 -8.65 -15.00 -0.90
N HIS A 80 -9.84 -14.45 -1.20
CA HIS A 80 -10.91 -14.22 -0.23
C HIS A 80 -10.47 -13.40 1.00
N GLY A 81 -9.48 -12.52 0.83
CA GLY A 81 -9.01 -11.60 1.85
C GLY A 81 -10.02 -10.50 2.20
N ARG A 82 -9.65 -9.69 3.20
CA ARG A 82 -10.41 -8.50 3.62
C ARG A 82 -10.51 -7.50 2.45
N LEU A 83 -11.63 -6.79 2.33
CA LEU A 83 -11.88 -5.82 1.25
C LEU A 83 -11.10 -4.50 1.42
N TRP A 84 -10.87 -4.09 2.66
CA TRP A 84 -10.30 -2.77 2.96
C TRP A 84 -8.95 -2.50 2.28
N PRO A 85 -7.99 -3.46 2.13
CA PRO A 85 -6.72 -3.17 1.45
C PRO A 85 -6.90 -2.78 -0.02
N THR A 86 -7.93 -3.31 -0.69
CA THR A 86 -8.27 -2.90 -2.07
C THR A 86 -8.77 -1.47 -2.09
N ILE A 87 -9.69 -1.12 -1.19
CA ILE A 87 -10.24 0.25 -1.11
C ILE A 87 -9.15 1.25 -0.76
N THR A 88 -8.32 0.94 0.25
CA THR A 88 -7.22 1.83 0.65
C THR A 88 -6.16 1.96 -0.44
N SER A 89 -5.83 0.90 -1.17
CA SER A 89 -4.89 1.01 -2.31
C SER A 89 -5.44 1.88 -3.43
N ALA A 90 -6.73 1.75 -3.76
CA ALA A 90 -7.37 2.62 -4.74
C ALA A 90 -7.39 4.09 -4.29
N ALA A 91 -7.63 4.34 -3.00
CA ALA A 91 -7.54 5.68 -2.43
C ALA A 91 -6.11 6.25 -2.47
N LEU A 92 -5.08 5.41 -2.26
CA LEU A 92 -3.68 5.80 -2.37
C LEU A 92 -3.30 6.24 -3.79
N VAL A 93 -3.80 5.56 -4.83
CA VAL A 93 -3.59 6.00 -6.23
C VAL A 93 -4.09 7.42 -6.45
N ILE A 94 -5.28 7.74 -5.92
CA ILE A 94 -5.86 9.09 -6.03
C ILE A 94 -5.04 10.08 -5.22
N ALA A 95 -4.69 9.74 -3.97
CA ALA A 95 -3.92 10.59 -3.08
C ALA A 95 -2.53 10.91 -3.67
N GLU A 96 -1.85 9.92 -4.25
CA GLU A 96 -0.55 10.10 -4.89
C GLU A 96 -0.64 10.89 -6.19
N PHE A 97 -1.71 10.73 -6.97
CA PHE A 97 -1.95 11.60 -8.13
C PHE A 97 -2.10 13.08 -7.72
N VAL A 98 -2.89 13.33 -6.67
CA VAL A 98 -3.05 14.66 -6.07
C VAL A 98 -1.71 15.18 -5.54
N GLN A 99 -0.92 14.29 -4.93
CA GLN A 99 0.41 14.62 -4.42
C GLN A 99 1.39 15.03 -5.53
N LEU A 100 1.41 14.32 -6.67
CA LEU A 100 2.18 14.72 -7.85
C LEU A 100 1.77 16.11 -8.33
N THR A 101 0.46 16.35 -8.45
CA THR A 101 -0.09 17.64 -8.90
C THR A 101 0.37 18.80 -8.00
N PHE A 102 0.23 18.66 -6.69
CA PHE A 102 0.66 19.70 -5.75
C PHE A 102 2.18 19.81 -5.58
N GLY A 103 2.92 18.72 -5.87
CA GLY A 103 4.38 18.74 -5.98
C GLY A 103 4.84 19.66 -7.12
N TYR A 104 4.29 19.48 -8.32
CA TYR A 104 4.58 20.35 -9.47
C TYR A 104 4.10 21.78 -9.28
N ALA A 105 2.96 21.98 -8.60
CA ALA A 105 2.47 23.31 -8.25
C ALA A 105 3.25 23.97 -7.09
N GLN A 106 4.23 23.29 -6.50
CA GLN A 106 5.03 23.75 -5.36
C GLN A 106 4.18 24.20 -4.16
N ASN A 107 3.00 23.61 -3.99
CA ASN A 107 2.11 23.92 -2.87
C ASN A 107 2.44 23.00 -1.68
N PHE A 108 3.45 23.40 -0.91
CA PHE A 108 3.94 22.61 0.22
C PHE A 108 2.94 22.50 1.37
N ALA A 109 2.00 23.45 1.48
CA ALA A 109 0.96 23.42 2.51
C ALA A 109 0.02 22.21 2.34
N VAL A 110 -0.19 21.74 1.11
CA VAL A 110 -0.93 20.50 0.83
C VAL A 110 0.01 19.32 0.67
N HIS A 111 1.11 19.50 -0.09
CA HIS A 111 2.01 18.41 -0.45
C HIS A 111 2.68 17.78 0.78
N VAL A 112 3.17 18.56 1.74
CA VAL A 112 3.89 18.00 2.90
C VAL A 112 2.96 17.21 3.83
N PRO A 113 1.80 17.74 4.25
CA PRO A 113 0.87 16.97 5.09
C PRO A 113 0.31 15.73 4.38
N LEU A 114 -0.09 15.85 3.10
CA LEU A 114 -0.61 14.74 2.33
C LEU A 114 0.43 13.64 2.14
N GLY A 115 1.67 14.00 1.78
CA GLY A 115 2.78 13.06 1.66
C GLY A 115 3.06 12.30 2.95
N THR A 116 3.03 13.00 4.08
CA THR A 116 3.21 12.39 5.40
C THR A 116 2.09 11.38 5.72
N ALA A 117 0.84 11.72 5.37
CA ALA A 117 -0.29 10.82 5.54
C ALA A 117 -0.18 9.57 4.64
N ILE A 118 0.26 9.73 3.39
CA ILE A 118 0.50 8.62 2.45
C ILE A 118 1.60 7.69 2.99
N VAL A 119 2.77 8.23 3.39
CA VAL A 119 3.85 7.46 4.02
C VAL A 119 3.33 6.64 5.20
N THR A 120 2.60 7.29 6.10
CA THR A 120 2.04 6.65 7.29
C THR A 120 1.09 5.51 6.92
N ALA A 121 0.19 5.74 5.95
CA ALA A 121 -0.77 4.74 5.50
C ALA A 121 -0.09 3.53 4.86
N VAL A 122 0.89 3.74 3.97
CA VAL A 122 1.62 2.67 3.29
C VAL A 122 2.45 1.85 4.28
N VAL A 123 3.16 2.49 5.20
CA VAL A 123 3.92 1.80 6.26
C VAL A 123 2.98 1.00 7.16
N TRP A 124 1.85 1.59 7.57
CA TRP A 124 0.84 0.91 8.38
C TRP A 124 0.27 -0.33 7.67
N MET A 125 -0.09 -0.22 6.39
CA MET A 125 -0.55 -1.35 5.58
C MET A 125 0.51 -2.44 5.46
N THR A 126 1.76 -2.04 5.28
CA THR A 126 2.91 -2.94 5.21
C THR A 126 3.05 -3.72 6.51
N VAL A 127 3.09 -3.04 7.66
CA VAL A 127 3.15 -3.69 8.99
C VAL A 127 1.95 -4.60 9.21
N TRP A 128 0.73 -4.13 8.89
CA TRP A 128 -0.49 -4.93 9.01
C TRP A 128 -0.40 -6.24 8.20
N SER A 129 0.18 -6.22 7.00
CA SER A 129 0.26 -7.39 6.12
C SER A 129 1.06 -8.56 6.73
N PHE A 130 1.94 -8.28 7.70
CA PHE A 130 2.70 -9.29 8.44
C PHE A 130 1.98 -9.79 9.70
N ARG A 131 0.93 -9.10 10.16
CA ARG A 131 0.14 -9.52 11.34
C ARG A 131 -0.70 -10.76 11.03
N SER A 132 -1.02 -11.54 12.06
CA SER A 132 -1.89 -12.73 11.98
C SER A 132 -3.24 -12.43 11.34
N THR A 133 -3.79 -11.25 11.61
CA THR A 133 -5.07 -10.76 11.07
C THR A 133 -5.13 -10.66 9.56
N ALA A 134 -3.98 -10.52 8.87
CA ALA A 134 -3.92 -10.47 7.41
C ALA A 134 -4.04 -11.87 6.77
N ARG A 135 -3.87 -12.94 7.56
CA ARG A 135 -4.00 -14.34 7.09
C ARG A 135 -5.45 -14.84 7.13
N LEU A 136 -6.34 -14.11 7.79
CA LEU A 136 -7.76 -14.46 7.93
C LEU A 136 -8.50 -14.19 6.62
N SER A 137 -9.34 -15.14 6.22
CA SER A 137 -10.33 -14.90 5.19
C SER A 137 -11.35 -13.86 5.64
N ARG A 138 -12.03 -13.22 4.69
CA ARG A 138 -13.09 -12.24 4.99
C ARG A 138 -14.21 -12.83 5.86
N ARG A 139 -14.48 -14.14 5.75
CA ARG A 139 -15.50 -14.82 6.56
C ARG A 139 -15.02 -15.04 8.00
N GLU A 140 -13.75 -15.40 8.19
CA GLU A 140 -13.15 -15.54 9.53
C GLU A 140 -13.06 -14.19 10.25
N ALA A 141 -12.75 -13.10 9.53
CA ALA A 141 -12.60 -11.78 10.13
C ALA A 141 -13.93 -11.08 10.54
N LYS A 142 -15.09 -11.67 10.21
CA LYS A 142 -16.42 -11.17 10.61
C LYS A 142 -16.95 -11.85 11.88
N ARG A 143 -16.31 -12.93 12.32
CA ARG A 143 -16.59 -13.62 13.58
C ARG A 143 -15.74 -12.99 14.69
#